data_AF-A0A6V7BA73-F1
#
_entry.id   AF-A0A6V7BA73-F1
#
_cell.length_a   1.000
_cell.length_b   1.000
_cell.length_c   1.000
_cell.angle_alpha   90.00
_cell.angle_beta   90.00
_cell.angle_gamma   90.00
#
_symmetry.space_group_name_H-M   'P 1'
#
loop_
_entity.id
_entity.type
_entity.pdbx_description
1 polymer ?
#
loop_
_entity_poly.entity_id
_entity_poly.type
_entity_poly.pdbx_seq_one_letter_code
_entity_poly.pdbx_strand_id
1 'polypeptide(L)'
;MRARLLRPGGLATTAVKTGQQWDEPNGWAPLQWVAVDGLRRYGEDALARTIGERFLTQVQALFAREHKLVEKYGLEADAAGGGGGEYALQDGFGWTNGVTLMLLNLYPDTATKAAPAKRARKPEAATR
;
A
#
# COMPACT_ATOMS: atom_id res chain seq x y z
N MET A 1 -3.63 -18.52 5.01
CA MET A 1 -3.29 -17.14 4.61
C MET A 1 -1.79 -16.91 4.45
N ARG A 2 -0.98 -17.04 5.52
CA ARG A 2 0.48 -16.75 5.52
C ARG A 2 1.26 -17.38 4.35
N ALA A 3 1.08 -18.67 4.11
CA ALA A 3 1.85 -19.40 3.08
C ALA A 3 1.42 -19.14 1.63
N ARG A 4 0.26 -18.51 1.39
CA ARG A 4 -0.33 -18.40 0.04
C ARG A 4 -0.49 -16.96 -0.43
N LEU A 5 -0.95 -16.07 0.45
CA LEU A 5 -1.38 -14.71 0.06
C LEU A 5 -0.52 -13.60 0.65
N LEU A 6 0.25 -13.86 1.70
CA LEU A 6 1.12 -12.83 2.27
C LEU A 6 2.34 -12.62 1.35
N ARG A 7 2.64 -11.36 1.04
CA ARG A 7 3.74 -10.89 0.19
C ARG A 7 4.50 -9.76 0.90
N PRO A 8 5.69 -9.35 0.42
CA PRO A 8 6.45 -8.25 1.02
C PRO A 8 5.65 -6.95 1.15
N GLY A 9 4.80 -6.63 0.17
CA GLY A 9 3.97 -5.41 0.18
C GLY A 9 2.60 -5.52 0.85
N GLY A 10 2.22 -6.69 1.40
CA GLY A 10 0.91 -6.90 2.02
C GLY A 10 0.23 -8.19 1.58
N LEU A 11 -1.09 -8.17 1.46
CA LEU A 11 -1.91 -9.32 1.08
C LEU A 11 -2.25 -9.31 -0.42
N ALA A 12 -1.88 -10.38 -1.12
CA ALA A 12 -2.24 -10.61 -2.52
C ALA A 12 -3.73 -10.88 -2.70
N THR A 13 -4.27 -10.39 -3.82
CA THR A 13 -5.67 -10.60 -4.19
C THR A 13 -5.98 -12.08 -4.40
N THR A 14 -5.10 -12.77 -5.12
CA THR A 14 -5.14 -14.22 -5.34
C THR A 14 -3.72 -14.79 -5.31
N ALA A 15 -3.59 -16.10 -5.55
CA ALA A 15 -2.30 -16.76 -5.77
C ALA A 15 -2.08 -17.12 -7.26
N VAL A 16 -2.80 -16.44 -8.17
CA VAL A 16 -2.81 -16.73 -9.61
C VAL A 16 -2.43 -15.46 -10.37
N LYS A 17 -1.58 -15.61 -11.39
CA LYS A 17 -1.16 -14.50 -12.25
C LYS A 17 -1.86 -14.62 -13.60
N THR A 18 -2.90 -13.83 -13.82
CA THR A 18 -3.70 -13.85 -15.05
C THR A 18 -3.49 -12.61 -15.93
N GLY A 19 -2.88 -11.56 -15.38
CA GLY A 19 -2.83 -10.24 -16.00
C GLY A 19 -4.10 -9.40 -15.75
N GLN A 20 -5.10 -9.94 -15.07
CA GLN A 20 -6.28 -9.19 -14.62
C GLN A 20 -5.98 -8.35 -13.37
N GLN A 21 -6.77 -7.31 -13.15
CA GLN A 21 -6.53 -6.36 -12.05
C GLN A 21 -6.75 -6.99 -10.67
N TRP A 22 -7.65 -7.96 -10.57
CA TRP A 22 -8.04 -8.66 -9.34
C TRP A 22 -7.28 -9.98 -9.16
N ASP A 23 -6.01 -10.01 -9.54
CA ASP A 23 -5.14 -11.17 -9.43
C ASP A 23 -3.71 -10.76 -9.02
N GLU A 24 -2.86 -11.74 -8.72
CA GLU A 24 -1.44 -11.48 -8.45
C GLU A 24 -0.78 -10.80 -9.67
N PRO A 25 0.06 -9.75 -9.48
CA PRO A 25 0.72 -9.29 -8.25
C PRO A 25 0.00 -8.18 -7.47
N ASN A 26 -1.26 -7.87 -7.79
CA ASN A 26 -1.92 -6.71 -7.21
C ASN A 26 -2.44 -6.96 -5.79
N GLY A 27 -2.33 -5.91 -4.97
CA GLY A 27 -3.03 -5.77 -3.70
C GLY A 27 -3.94 -4.54 -3.70
N TRP A 28 -5.13 -4.71 -3.14
CA TRP A 28 -6.14 -3.66 -3.04
C TRP A 28 -6.35 -3.25 -1.59
N ALA A 29 -6.46 -1.95 -1.33
CA ALA A 29 -6.62 -1.41 0.01
C ALA A 29 -7.81 -2.02 0.78
N PRO A 30 -9.00 -2.22 0.18
CA PRO A 30 -10.13 -2.87 0.87
C PRO A 30 -9.80 -4.27 1.38
N LEU A 31 -9.05 -5.07 0.62
CA LEU A 31 -8.69 -6.44 1.01
C LEU A 31 -7.67 -6.45 2.15
N GLN A 32 -6.77 -5.45 2.18
CA GLN A 32 -5.88 -5.27 3.33
C GLN A 32 -6.69 -4.99 4.59
N TRP A 33 -7.65 -4.07 4.50
CA TRP A 33 -8.48 -3.69 5.64
C TRP A 33 -9.32 -4.85 6.16
N VAL A 34 -10.04 -5.55 5.28
CA VAL A 34 -10.87 -6.71 5.67
C VAL A 34 -10.03 -7.78 6.36
N ALA A 35 -8.82 -8.06 5.85
CA ALA A 35 -7.92 -9.01 6.47
C ALA A 35 -7.41 -8.52 7.83
N VAL A 36 -6.97 -7.27 7.94
CA VAL A 36 -6.46 -6.69 9.18
C VAL A 36 -7.54 -6.67 10.26
N ASP A 37 -8.71 -6.13 9.97
CA ASP A 37 -9.83 -6.04 10.91
C ASP A 37 -10.34 -7.44 11.30
N GLY A 38 -10.49 -8.34 10.32
CA GLY A 38 -10.87 -9.72 10.56
C GLY A 38 -9.87 -10.44 11.48
N LEU A 39 -8.58 -10.41 11.18
CA LEU A 39 -7.56 -11.07 12.00
C LEU A 39 -7.52 -10.54 13.44
N ARG A 40 -7.63 -9.21 13.63
CA ARG A 40 -7.68 -8.59 14.96
C ARG A 40 -8.87 -9.09 15.79
N ARG A 41 -10.05 -9.23 15.17
CA ARG A 41 -11.26 -9.73 15.86
C ARG A 41 -11.12 -11.18 16.35
N TYR A 42 -10.16 -11.93 15.82
CA TYR A 42 -9.90 -13.33 16.20
C TYR A 42 -8.56 -13.52 16.93
N GLY A 43 -7.92 -12.44 17.41
CA GLY A 43 -6.68 -12.51 18.19
C GLY A 43 -5.39 -12.73 17.38
N GLU A 44 -5.44 -12.63 16.04
CA GLU A 44 -4.29 -12.77 15.15
C GLU A 44 -3.56 -11.43 14.94
N ASP A 45 -3.32 -10.68 16.03
CA ASP A 45 -2.81 -9.30 15.98
C ASP A 45 -1.46 -9.16 15.29
N ALA A 46 -0.55 -10.12 15.50
CA ALA A 46 0.77 -10.10 14.88
C ALA A 46 0.70 -10.20 13.35
N LEU A 47 -0.23 -11.02 12.85
CA LEU A 47 -0.43 -11.17 11.40
C LEU A 47 -1.12 -9.94 10.81
N ALA A 48 -2.14 -9.42 11.51
CA ALA A 48 -2.82 -8.20 11.14
C ALA A 48 -1.85 -7.02 11.05
N ARG A 49 -0.99 -6.86 12.07
CA ARG A 49 0.06 -5.83 12.07
C ARG A 49 1.02 -6.00 10.90
N THR A 50 1.47 -7.23 10.65
CA THR A 50 2.36 -7.52 9.51
C THR A 50 1.75 -7.08 8.16
N ILE A 51 0.47 -7.36 7.91
CA ILE A 51 -0.20 -6.93 6.68
C ILE A 51 -0.29 -5.40 6.60
N GLY A 52 -0.76 -4.77 7.68
CA GLY A 52 -0.98 -3.33 7.74
C GLY A 52 0.30 -2.53 7.56
N GLU A 53 1.37 -2.88 8.27
CA GLU A 53 2.66 -2.19 8.19
C GLU A 53 3.32 -2.36 6.82
N ARG A 54 3.22 -3.55 6.21
CA ARG A 54 3.72 -3.80 4.85
C ARG A 54 2.99 -2.96 3.81
N PHE A 55 1.66 -2.93 3.88
CA PHE A 55 0.87 -2.13 2.94
C PHE A 55 1.13 -0.63 3.11
N LEU A 56 1.21 -0.13 4.35
CA LEU A 56 1.60 1.25 4.64
C LEU A 56 2.98 1.60 4.06
N THR A 57 3.92 0.67 4.11
CA THR A 57 5.26 0.86 3.52
C THR A 57 5.18 1.06 2.01
N GLN A 58 4.36 0.27 1.30
CA GLN A 58 4.16 0.45 -0.15
C GLN A 58 3.52 1.81 -0.46
N VAL A 59 2.46 2.17 0.27
CA VAL A 59 1.76 3.46 0.10
C VAL A 59 2.71 4.62 0.31
N GLN A 60 3.49 4.59 1.38
CA GLN A 60 4.42 5.66 1.73
C GLN A 60 5.57 5.79 0.72
N ALA A 61 6.15 4.68 0.28
CA ALA A 61 7.24 4.70 -0.69
C ALA A 61 6.78 5.23 -2.05
N LEU A 62 5.58 4.84 -2.52
CA LEU A 62 4.99 5.41 -3.74
C LEU A 62 4.69 6.89 -3.56
N PHE A 63 4.07 7.28 -2.44
CA PHE A 63 3.76 8.68 -2.17
C PHE A 63 5.02 9.56 -2.10
N ALA A 64 6.11 9.06 -1.52
CA ALA A 64 7.37 9.80 -1.46
C ALA A 64 7.97 10.07 -2.84
N ARG A 65 7.75 9.16 -3.81
CA ARG A 65 8.24 9.26 -5.19
C ARG A 65 7.32 10.07 -6.09
N GLU A 66 6.01 9.88 -5.95
CA GLU A 66 5.02 10.35 -6.95
C GLU A 66 4.02 11.37 -6.38
N HIS A 67 4.04 11.63 -5.08
CA HIS A 67 3.14 12.58 -4.39
C HIS A 67 1.65 12.28 -4.59
N LYS A 68 1.31 10.99 -4.74
CA LYS A 68 -0.05 10.50 -4.92
C LYS A 68 -0.26 9.15 -4.27
N LEU A 69 -1.52 8.80 -4.07
CA LEU A 69 -1.99 7.47 -3.72
C LEU A 69 -2.71 6.89 -4.95
N VAL A 70 -2.60 5.59 -5.16
CA VAL A 70 -3.17 4.91 -6.34
C VAL A 70 -4.22 3.86 -5.94
N GLU A 71 -5.04 3.42 -6.88
CA GLU A 71 -6.15 2.48 -6.63
C GLU A 71 -5.69 1.09 -6.14
N LYS A 72 -4.54 0.62 -6.65
CA LYS A 72 -3.97 -0.71 -6.39
C LYS A 72 -2.44 -0.66 -6.40
N TYR A 73 -1.81 -1.56 -5.65
CA TYR A 73 -0.36 -1.60 -5.47
C TYR A 73 0.22 -2.93 -5.94
N GLY A 74 1.42 -2.89 -6.50
CA GLY A 74 2.26 -4.07 -6.63
C GLY A 74 2.73 -4.50 -5.25
N LEU A 75 2.74 -5.81 -5.00
CA LEU A 75 3.07 -6.38 -3.70
C LEU A 75 4.51 -6.91 -3.59
N GLU A 76 5.31 -6.65 -4.63
CA GLU A 76 6.75 -6.84 -4.59
C GLU A 76 7.43 -5.71 -3.79
N ALA A 77 8.71 -5.86 -3.49
CA ALA A 77 9.46 -4.92 -2.65
C ALA A 77 9.82 -3.59 -3.35
N ASP A 78 9.26 -3.31 -4.53
CA ASP A 78 9.58 -2.15 -5.37
C ASP A 78 8.66 -0.94 -5.14
N ALA A 79 7.60 -1.11 -4.33
CA ALA A 79 6.59 -0.08 -4.07
C ALA A 79 6.03 0.58 -5.34
N ALA A 80 5.82 -0.24 -6.37
CA ALA A 80 5.15 0.17 -7.59
C ALA A 80 3.62 0.20 -7.43
N GLY A 81 2.96 1.02 -8.25
CA GLY A 81 1.53 0.88 -8.47
C GLY A 81 1.22 -0.46 -9.13
N GLY A 82 0.03 -1.00 -8.88
CA GLY A 82 -0.41 -2.24 -9.54
C GLY A 82 -0.77 -2.02 -11.01
N GLY A 83 -1.04 -3.10 -11.74
CA GLY A 83 -1.29 -3.03 -13.17
C GLY A 83 -2.30 -4.07 -13.68
N GLY A 84 -2.30 -4.30 -14.99
CA GLY A 84 -3.16 -5.29 -15.63
C GLY A 84 -4.59 -4.80 -15.88
N GLY A 85 -5.38 -5.69 -16.50
CA GLY A 85 -6.76 -5.46 -16.93
C GLY A 85 -6.94 -4.43 -18.04
N GLU A 86 -8.14 -3.87 -18.11
CA GLU A 86 -8.63 -3.14 -19.28
C GLU A 86 -8.26 -1.65 -19.32
N TYR A 87 -7.83 -1.07 -18.20
CA TYR A 87 -7.57 0.37 -18.09
C TYR A 87 -6.35 0.69 -17.22
N ALA A 88 -5.83 1.90 -17.42
CA ALA A 88 -4.65 2.39 -16.71
C ALA A 88 -4.91 2.64 -15.22
N LEU A 89 -3.86 2.56 -14.42
CA LEU A 89 -3.91 2.82 -12.97
C LEU A 89 -4.46 4.23 -12.66
N GLN A 90 -5.36 4.33 -11.67
CA GLN A 90 -5.99 5.58 -11.26
C GLN A 90 -5.36 6.20 -9.99
N ASP A 91 -5.35 7.54 -9.95
CA ASP A 91 -4.76 8.36 -8.89
C ASP A 91 -5.82 8.90 -7.90
N GLY A 92 -5.42 9.18 -6.65
CA GLY A 92 -6.26 9.83 -5.63
C GLY A 92 -7.34 8.95 -4.99
N PHE A 93 -7.28 7.63 -5.20
CA PHE A 93 -8.40 6.71 -5.00
C PHE A 93 -8.96 6.64 -3.57
N GLY A 94 -10.28 6.78 -3.43
CA GLY A 94 -10.97 6.97 -2.14
C GLY A 94 -10.74 5.85 -1.10
N TRP A 95 -10.81 4.57 -1.50
CA TRP A 95 -10.52 3.48 -0.56
C TRP A 95 -9.07 3.47 -0.09
N THR A 96 -8.13 3.92 -0.91
CA THR A 96 -6.70 3.86 -0.57
C THR A 96 -6.44 4.91 0.49
N ASN A 97 -6.99 6.10 0.29
CA ASN A 97 -6.92 7.19 1.26
C ASN A 97 -7.53 6.77 2.60
N GLY A 98 -8.75 6.23 2.57
CA GLY A 98 -9.46 5.79 3.78
C GLY A 98 -8.72 4.71 4.55
N VAL A 99 -8.34 3.61 3.87
CA VAL A 99 -7.63 2.50 4.51
C VAL A 99 -6.26 2.93 5.02
N THR A 100 -5.55 3.80 4.31
CA THR A 100 -4.26 4.35 4.78
C THR A 100 -4.44 5.07 6.11
N LEU A 101 -5.44 5.94 6.24
CA LEU A 101 -5.73 6.64 7.50
C LEU A 101 -6.09 5.66 8.63
N MET A 102 -6.90 4.64 8.33
CA MET A 102 -7.29 3.63 9.31
C MET A 102 -6.09 2.81 9.81
N LEU A 103 -5.18 2.42 8.89
CA LEU A 103 -3.97 1.69 9.25
C LEU A 103 -2.97 2.57 10.01
N LEU A 104 -2.81 3.84 9.64
CA LEU A 104 -1.97 4.79 10.38
C LEU A 104 -2.48 4.99 11.81
N ASN A 105 -3.79 5.02 12.01
CA ASN A 105 -4.39 5.09 13.34
C ASN A 105 -4.13 3.81 14.16
N LEU A 106 -4.14 2.63 13.53
CA LEU A 106 -3.83 1.36 14.21
C LEU A 106 -2.33 1.18 14.50
N TYR A 107 -1.46 1.66 13.61
CA TYR A 107 -0.03 1.39 13.61
C TYR A 107 0.80 2.67 13.43
N PRO A 108 0.70 3.66 14.36
CA PRO A 108 1.30 4.98 14.20
C PRO A 108 2.83 4.94 14.09
N ASP A 109 3.48 3.97 14.74
CA ASP A 109 4.94 3.80 14.73
C ASP A 109 5.52 3.53 13.33
N THR A 110 4.68 3.05 12.40
CA THR A 110 5.08 2.76 11.02
C THR A 110 5.40 4.05 10.27
N ALA A 111 4.59 5.09 10.49
CA ALA A 111 4.76 6.39 9.85
C ALA A 111 6.06 7.06 10.29
N THR A 112 6.42 6.89 11.57
CA THR A 112 7.61 7.49 12.19
C THR A 112 8.92 6.88 11.67
N LYS A 113 8.93 5.58 11.34
CA LYS A 113 10.13 4.91 10.80
C LYS A 113 10.47 5.28 9.37
N ALA A 114 9.48 5.72 8.59
CA ALA A 114 9.62 5.89 7.15
C ALA A 114 9.63 7.36 6.70
N ALA A 115 9.66 8.32 7.63
CA ALA A 115 9.77 9.75 7.28
C ALA A 115 11.05 10.02 6.47
N PRO A 116 10.95 10.57 5.25
CA PRO A 116 12.14 10.90 4.47
C PRO A 116 12.84 12.13 5.08
N ALA A 117 14.16 12.17 4.98
CA ALA A 117 14.95 13.34 5.35
C ALA A 117 14.41 14.60 4.64
N LYS A 118 14.21 15.69 5.40
CA LYS A 118 13.75 16.98 4.86
C LYS A 118 14.63 17.39 3.68
N ARG A 119 14.06 17.45 2.48
CA ARG A 119 14.78 17.90 1.29
C ARG A 119 14.79 19.44 1.28
N ALA A 120 15.98 20.03 1.13
CA ALA A 120 16.13 21.47 1.00
C ALA A 120 15.39 21.97 -0.26
N ARG A 121 14.60 23.03 -0.10
CA ARG A 121 13.86 23.69 -1.18
C ARG A 121 14.87 24.23 -2.20
N LYS A 122 14.80 23.78 -3.45
CA LYS A 122 15.66 24.28 -4.53
C LYS A 122 15.25 25.74 -4.83
N PRO A 123 16.19 26.69 -4.98
CA PRO A 123 15.84 28.07 -5.31
C PRO A 123 15.16 28.13 -6.68
N GLU A 124 14.06 28.86 -6.73
CA GLU A 124 13.31 29.16 -7.94
C GLU A 124 14.19 30.04 -8.85
N ALA A 125 14.41 29.60 -10.09
CA ALA A 125 15.23 30.35 -11.03
C ALA A 125 14.50 31.64 -11.40
N ALA A 126 15.10 32.79 -11.07
CA ALA A 126 14.61 34.10 -11.47
C ALA A 126 14.66 34.22 -13.00
N THR A 127 13.50 34.21 -13.62
CA THR A 127 13.32 34.57 -15.04
C THR A 127 13.70 36.04 -15.21
N ARG A 128 14.67 36.30 -16.09
CA ARG A 128 14.95 37.64 -16.64
C ARG A 128 14.12 37.85 -17.89
#